data_AF-A0A9W6R229-F1
#
_entry.id   AF-A0A9W6R229-F1
#
_cell.length_a   1.000
_cell.length_b   1.000
_cell.length_c   1.000
_cell.angle_alpha   90.00
_cell.angle_beta   90.00
_cell.angle_gamma   90.00
#
_symmetry.space_group_name_H-M   'P 1'
#
loop_
_entity.id
_entity.type
_entity.pdbx_description
1 polymer ?
#
loop_
_entity_poly.entity_id
_entity_poly.type
_entity_poly.pdbx_seq_one_letter_code
_entity_poly.pdbx_strand_id
1 'polypeptide(L)'
;MNSHLVILFESLVIGALAGFGAGAGVARMFHAPAVQGMGAFRSLGELNACQNDPIAHFSFGFGFFFNAWASTVGTGALTADVDHRIITHWAAAANMVRERDLAKTLHNPKRMAIAGAIVGMLLVTLLNSSAAAIPHSLQDVAGKVLGPAAGWLLNPVMPIVFWMAAVDAGRRSGMWGTVLGGLAHIVMGNAVPGIVLGIVVGKGVDDSGWNKITRTIATAVILLFVCSAILRGVDLQALKSMHIPVPGWLQEFHQSTKTTGS
;
A
#
# COMPACT_ATOMS: atom_id res chain seq x y z
N MET A 1 11.08 21.68 24.97
CA MET A 1 10.05 22.03 23.98
C MET A 1 8.82 21.21 24.31
N ASN A 2 7.64 21.82 24.45
CA ASN A 2 6.42 21.12 24.88
C ASN A 2 6.11 20.01 23.86
N SER A 3 5.85 18.77 24.29
CA SER A 3 5.72 17.61 23.36
C SER A 3 4.68 17.85 22.26
N HIS A 4 3.63 18.61 22.55
CA HIS A 4 2.61 19.01 21.59
C HIS A 4 3.12 19.98 20.49
N LEU A 5 4.06 20.86 20.82
CA LEU A 5 4.66 21.79 19.85
C LEU A 5 5.58 21.06 18.86
N VAL A 6 6.29 20.03 19.34
CA VAL A 6 7.11 19.16 18.50
C VAL A 6 6.23 18.43 17.49
N ILE A 7 5.17 17.77 17.97
CA ILE A 7 4.21 17.04 17.13
C ILE A 7 3.57 17.97 16.10
N LEU A 8 3.17 19.17 16.50
CA LEU A 8 2.59 20.14 15.58
C LEU A 8 3.57 20.54 14.48
N PHE A 9 4.82 20.90 14.83
CA PHE A 9 5.80 21.31 13.84
C PHE A 9 6.21 20.18 12.89
N GLU A 10 6.45 18.97 13.42
CA GLU A 10 6.77 17.79 12.61
C GLU A 10 5.61 17.44 11.67
N SER A 11 4.37 17.51 12.15
CA SER A 11 3.18 17.21 11.34
C SER A 11 2.97 18.23 10.22
N LEU A 12 3.26 19.51 10.46
CA LEU A 12 3.20 20.54 9.42
C LEU A 12 4.20 20.24 8.30
N VAL A 13 5.45 19.89 8.66
CA VAL A 13 6.52 19.60 7.69
C VAL A 13 6.24 18.30 6.93
N ILE A 14 5.92 17.22 7.64
CA ILE A 14 5.62 15.91 7.03
C ILE A 14 4.39 16.03 6.13
N GLY A 15 3.33 16.67 6.62
CA GLY A 15 2.12 16.90 5.84
C GLY A 15 2.36 17.71 4.57
N ALA A 16 3.18 18.77 4.66
CA ALA A 16 3.55 19.56 3.49
C ALA A 16 4.31 18.75 2.44
N LEU A 17 5.31 17.96 2.87
CA LEU A 17 6.13 17.14 1.97
C LEU A 17 5.33 16.00 1.34
N ALA A 18 4.57 15.26 2.15
CA ALA A 18 3.71 14.17 1.70
C ALA A 18 2.66 14.68 0.70
N GLY A 19 1.99 15.78 1.07
CA GLY A 19 0.97 16.37 0.21
C GLY A 19 1.53 16.98 -1.08
N PHE A 20 2.72 17.58 -1.02
CA PHE A 20 3.42 18.05 -2.23
C PHE A 20 3.71 16.89 -3.17
N GLY A 21 4.28 15.79 -2.64
CA GLY A 21 4.60 14.60 -3.41
C GLY A 21 3.37 13.91 -4.01
N ALA A 22 2.33 13.69 -3.21
CA ALA A 22 1.09 13.06 -3.65
C ALA A 22 0.36 13.91 -4.71
N GLY A 23 0.25 15.23 -4.47
CA GLY A 23 -0.38 16.15 -5.41
C GLY A 23 0.37 16.24 -6.74
N ALA A 24 1.70 16.42 -6.70
CA ALA A 24 2.53 16.42 -7.91
C ALA A 24 2.46 15.08 -8.65
N GLY A 25 2.52 13.97 -7.92
CA GLY A 25 2.50 12.62 -8.44
C GLY A 25 1.24 12.32 -9.23
N VAL A 26 0.07 12.63 -8.65
CA VAL A 26 -1.23 12.46 -9.31
C VAL A 26 -1.35 13.29 -10.58
N ALA A 27 -1.00 14.57 -10.54
CA ALA A 27 -1.08 15.43 -11.72
C ALA A 27 -0.18 14.94 -12.88
N ARG A 28 0.97 14.35 -12.54
CA ARG A 28 1.87 13.74 -13.53
C ARG A 28 1.30 12.49 -14.17
N MET A 29 0.36 11.78 -13.54
CA MET A 29 -0.30 10.63 -14.15
C MET A 29 -1.10 11.03 -15.39
N PHE A 30 -1.58 12.26 -15.49
CA PHE A 30 -2.25 12.77 -16.71
C PHE A 30 -1.27 13.10 -17.86
N HIS A 31 0.04 13.08 -17.58
CA HIS A 31 1.10 13.41 -18.54
C HIS A 31 2.02 12.21 -18.84
N ALA A 32 1.92 11.13 -18.07
CA ALA A 32 2.78 9.97 -18.25
C ALA A 32 2.32 9.16 -19.48
N PRO A 33 3.25 8.76 -20.38
CA PRO A 33 2.95 8.07 -21.63
C PRO A 33 2.31 6.69 -21.40
N ALA A 34 1.90 6.04 -22.49
CA ALA A 34 1.10 4.80 -22.60
C ALA A 34 1.47 3.59 -21.71
N VAL A 35 2.52 3.68 -20.88
CA VAL A 35 2.94 2.69 -19.89
C VAL A 35 2.78 3.29 -18.49
N GLN A 36 1.72 2.89 -17.79
CA GLN A 36 1.46 3.26 -16.39
C GLN A 36 1.28 2.01 -15.53
N GLY A 37 1.69 2.09 -14.27
CA GLY A 37 1.46 1.00 -13.32
C GLY A 37 -0.04 0.81 -13.04
N MET A 38 -0.48 -0.43 -12.80
CA MET A 38 -1.89 -0.74 -12.54
C MET A 38 -2.51 0.11 -11.41
N GLY A 39 -1.72 0.46 -10.38
CA GLY A 39 -2.18 1.33 -9.28
C GLY A 39 -2.50 2.76 -9.72
N ALA A 40 -1.82 3.29 -10.75
CA ALA A 40 -2.10 4.63 -11.26
C ALA A 40 -3.47 4.71 -11.94
N PHE A 41 -3.91 3.65 -12.62
CA PHE A 41 -5.24 3.60 -13.24
C PHE A 41 -6.38 3.68 -12.22
N ARG A 42 -6.18 3.12 -11.02
CA ARG A 42 -7.15 3.26 -9.94
C ARG A 42 -7.30 4.72 -9.52
N SER A 43 -6.20 5.40 -9.20
CA SER A 43 -6.23 6.81 -8.79
C SER A 43 -6.77 7.71 -9.91
N LEU A 44 -6.38 7.48 -11.16
CA LEU A 44 -6.94 8.19 -12.31
C LEU A 44 -8.44 7.95 -12.46
N GLY A 45 -8.91 6.72 -12.28
CA GLY A 45 -10.33 6.37 -12.31
C GLY A 45 -11.12 7.07 -11.21
N GLU A 46 -10.61 7.04 -9.97
CA GLU A 46 -11.23 7.71 -8.81
C GLU A 46 -11.33 9.24 -9.05
N LEU A 47 -10.29 9.87 -9.60
CA LEU A 47 -10.30 11.31 -9.92
C LEU A 47 -11.23 11.66 -11.08
N ASN A 48 -11.20 10.90 -12.17
CA ASN A 48 -12.05 11.14 -13.33
C ASN A 48 -13.54 10.89 -13.03
N ALA A 49 -13.85 9.99 -12.09
CA ALA A 49 -15.22 9.74 -11.64
C ALA A 49 -15.89 10.96 -11.01
N CYS A 50 -15.11 11.93 -10.53
CA CYS A 50 -15.63 13.18 -9.97
C CYS A 50 -16.02 14.22 -11.03
N GLN A 51 -15.83 13.93 -12.33
CA GLN A 51 -16.33 14.71 -13.48
C GLN A 51 -16.11 16.22 -13.39
N ASN A 52 -14.94 16.65 -12.90
CA ASN A 52 -14.56 18.06 -12.74
C ASN A 52 -15.42 18.86 -11.75
N ASP A 53 -16.10 18.18 -10.83
CA ASP A 53 -16.87 18.82 -9.77
C ASP A 53 -16.08 18.84 -8.43
N PRO A 54 -15.74 20.02 -7.89
CA PRO A 54 -15.08 20.17 -6.60
C PRO A 54 -15.87 19.55 -5.46
N ILE A 55 -17.20 19.58 -5.51
CA ILE A 55 -18.04 19.02 -4.44
C ILE A 55 -17.90 17.50 -4.45
N ALA A 56 -17.96 16.87 -5.63
CA ALA A 56 -17.68 15.44 -5.78
C ALA A 56 -16.27 15.06 -5.28
N HIS A 57 -15.24 15.82 -5.65
CA HIS A 57 -13.88 15.59 -5.14
C HIS A 57 -13.81 15.71 -3.61
N PHE A 58 -14.35 16.78 -3.03
CA PHE A 58 -14.34 16.97 -1.58
C PHE A 58 -15.08 15.83 -0.85
N SER A 59 -16.26 15.48 -1.34
CA SER A 59 -17.12 14.41 -0.79
C SER A 59 -16.45 13.04 -0.87
N PHE A 60 -15.77 12.75 -1.98
CA PHE A 60 -15.01 11.53 -2.15
C PHE A 60 -13.90 11.41 -1.10
N GLY A 61 -13.07 12.45 -0.95
CA GLY A 61 -12.02 12.47 0.08
C GLY A 61 -12.60 12.35 1.50
N PHE A 62 -13.74 13.00 1.76
CA PHE A 62 -14.41 12.93 3.04
C PHE A 62 -14.92 11.52 3.38
N GLY A 63 -15.33 10.74 2.36
CA GLY A 63 -15.73 9.33 2.53
C GLY A 63 -14.65 8.44 3.15
N PHE A 64 -13.37 8.78 2.95
CA PHE A 64 -12.23 8.05 3.54
C PHE A 64 -11.70 8.69 4.82
N PHE A 65 -12.05 9.95 5.08
CA PHE A 65 -11.51 10.72 6.21
C PHE A 65 -11.78 10.06 7.56
N PHE A 66 -13.02 9.67 7.85
CA PHE A 66 -13.34 9.09 9.15
C PHE A 66 -12.62 7.77 9.42
N ASN A 67 -12.43 6.95 8.39
CA ASN A 67 -11.68 5.70 8.51
C ASN A 67 -10.19 5.98 8.80
N ALA A 68 -9.58 6.89 8.04
CA ALA A 68 -8.19 7.29 8.25
C ALA A 68 -7.98 7.96 9.62
N TRP A 69 -8.92 8.79 10.06
CA TRP A 69 -8.89 9.43 11.37
C TRP A 69 -9.00 8.43 12.51
N ALA A 70 -10.00 7.53 12.46
CA ALA A 70 -10.16 6.48 13.46
C ALA A 70 -8.92 5.57 13.54
N SER A 71 -8.33 5.21 12.39
CA SER A 71 -7.09 4.44 12.34
C SER A 71 -5.92 5.22 12.97
N THR A 72 -5.75 6.50 12.65
CA THR A 72 -4.65 7.32 13.20
C THR A 72 -4.79 7.50 14.71
N VAL A 73 -6.01 7.76 15.18
CA VAL A 73 -6.33 7.87 16.60
C VAL A 73 -6.10 6.54 17.33
N GLY A 74 -6.54 5.43 16.76
CA GLY A 74 -6.55 4.15 17.44
C GLY A 74 -5.23 3.39 17.37
N THR A 75 -4.41 3.62 16.34
CA THR A 75 -3.16 2.89 16.11
C THR A 75 -1.92 3.80 16.06
N GLY A 76 -2.11 5.12 16.02
CA GLY A 76 -1.02 6.08 15.82
C GLY A 76 -0.46 6.11 14.39
N ALA A 77 -1.00 5.31 13.47
CA ALA A 77 -0.48 5.18 12.11
C ALA A 77 -1.39 5.87 11.07
N LEU A 78 -0.76 6.67 10.20
CA LEU A 78 -1.42 7.22 9.02
C LEU A 78 -1.67 6.10 8.00
N THR A 79 -2.88 6.05 7.47
CA THR A 79 -3.24 5.10 6.41
C THR A 79 -2.84 5.64 5.05
N ALA A 80 -2.62 4.76 4.08
CA ALA A 80 -2.32 5.16 2.71
C ALA A 80 -3.43 6.06 2.12
N ASP A 81 -4.69 5.91 2.56
CA ASP A 81 -5.83 6.72 2.11
C ASP A 81 -5.62 8.22 2.36
N VAL A 82 -4.83 8.61 3.37
CA VAL A 82 -4.47 10.01 3.65
C VAL A 82 -3.80 10.64 2.43
N ASP A 83 -2.80 9.97 1.86
CA ASP A 83 -2.00 10.54 0.76
C ASP A 83 -2.76 10.50 -0.56
N HIS A 84 -3.18 9.32 -1.02
CA HIS A 84 -3.64 9.13 -2.39
C HIS A 84 -5.14 9.36 -2.61
N ARG A 85 -5.94 9.50 -1.55
CA ARG A 85 -7.39 9.77 -1.65
C ARG A 85 -7.81 11.07 -1.00
N ILE A 86 -7.44 11.30 0.26
CA ILE A 86 -7.93 12.47 0.99
C ILE A 86 -7.19 13.71 0.48
N ILE A 87 -5.86 13.75 0.59
CA ILE A 87 -5.06 14.92 0.21
C ILE A 87 -5.23 15.23 -1.29
N THR A 88 -5.13 14.23 -2.15
CA THR A 88 -5.22 14.42 -3.61
C THR A 88 -6.59 14.92 -4.05
N HIS A 89 -7.69 14.37 -3.53
CA HIS A 89 -9.03 14.85 -3.90
C HIS A 89 -9.34 16.21 -3.27
N TRP A 90 -8.94 16.49 -2.03
CA TRP A 90 -9.13 17.81 -1.43
C TRP A 90 -8.25 18.87 -2.09
N ALA A 91 -7.04 18.52 -2.54
CA ALA A 91 -6.20 19.39 -3.34
C ALA A 91 -6.82 19.68 -4.71
N ALA A 92 -7.40 18.67 -5.37
CA ALA A 92 -8.16 18.84 -6.60
C ALA A 92 -9.38 19.76 -6.37
N ALA A 93 -10.19 19.47 -5.35
CA ALA A 93 -11.34 20.28 -4.98
C ALA A 93 -10.94 21.74 -4.74
N ALA A 94 -9.91 21.99 -3.92
CA ALA A 94 -9.41 23.32 -3.61
C ALA A 94 -8.93 24.09 -4.86
N ASN A 95 -8.20 23.42 -5.76
CA ASN A 95 -7.77 24.03 -7.01
C ASN A 95 -8.94 24.33 -7.96
N MET A 96 -10.01 23.53 -7.91
CA MET A 96 -11.14 23.62 -8.82
C MET A 96 -12.27 24.55 -8.34
N VAL A 97 -12.18 25.11 -7.12
CA VAL A 97 -13.16 26.10 -6.62
C VAL A 97 -13.21 27.35 -7.51
N ARG A 98 -12.04 27.82 -7.98
CA ARG A 98 -11.92 29.08 -8.74
C ARG A 98 -11.72 28.91 -10.24
N GLU A 99 -11.22 27.77 -10.69
CA GLU A 99 -10.93 27.47 -12.09
C GLU A 99 -11.46 26.07 -12.41
N ARG A 100 -12.20 25.91 -13.51
CA ARG A 100 -12.79 24.61 -13.90
C ARG A 100 -12.04 23.95 -15.04
N ASP A 101 -11.12 24.66 -15.67
CA ASP A 101 -10.22 24.09 -16.67
C ASP A 101 -9.24 23.08 -16.03
N LEU A 102 -9.38 21.82 -16.44
CA LEU A 102 -8.55 20.70 -15.99
C LEU A 102 -7.06 20.92 -16.28
N ALA A 103 -6.73 21.49 -17.44
CA ALA A 103 -5.34 21.73 -17.85
C ALA A 103 -4.63 22.68 -16.87
N LYS A 104 -5.39 23.61 -16.29
CA LYS A 104 -4.90 24.61 -15.32
C LYS A 104 -5.07 24.18 -13.88
N THR A 105 -5.77 23.10 -13.58
CA THR A 105 -6.05 22.63 -12.22
C THR A 105 -5.44 21.26 -11.98
N LEU A 106 -6.23 20.19 -12.10
CA LEU A 106 -5.85 18.81 -11.78
C LEU A 106 -4.64 18.33 -12.59
N HIS A 107 -4.54 18.73 -13.85
CA HIS A 107 -3.44 18.32 -14.70
C HIS A 107 -2.17 19.12 -14.40
N ASN A 108 -2.27 20.34 -13.84
CA ASN A 108 -1.10 21.18 -13.60
C ASN A 108 -0.29 20.68 -12.38
N PRO A 109 0.92 20.12 -12.56
CA PRO A 109 1.65 19.51 -11.44
C PRO A 109 2.07 20.51 -10.37
N LYS A 110 2.40 21.74 -10.76
CA LYS A 110 2.81 22.79 -9.81
C LYS A 110 1.65 23.21 -8.91
N ARG A 111 0.46 23.42 -9.49
CA ARG A 111 -0.73 23.82 -8.71
C ARG A 111 -1.22 22.68 -7.82
N MET A 112 -1.23 21.45 -8.32
CA MET A 112 -1.58 20.29 -7.50
C MET A 112 -0.57 20.03 -6.38
N ALA A 113 0.73 20.23 -6.62
CA ALA A 113 1.74 20.09 -5.57
C ALA A 113 1.56 21.13 -4.44
N ILE A 114 1.29 22.39 -4.79
CA ILE A 114 1.09 23.46 -3.79
C ILE A 114 -0.21 23.23 -3.01
N ALA A 115 -1.32 22.95 -3.71
CA ALA A 115 -2.58 22.66 -3.05
C ALA A 115 -2.47 21.41 -2.16
N GLY A 116 -1.81 20.36 -2.67
CA GLY A 116 -1.49 19.15 -1.92
C GLY A 116 -0.67 19.44 -0.67
N ALA A 117 0.35 20.28 -0.75
CA ALA A 117 1.17 20.66 0.41
C ALA A 117 0.35 21.37 1.49
N ILE A 118 -0.52 22.31 1.11
CA ILE A 118 -1.37 23.04 2.06
C ILE A 118 -2.38 22.10 2.71
N VAL A 119 -3.06 21.28 1.90
CA VAL A 119 -4.05 20.30 2.39
C VAL A 119 -3.39 19.26 3.28
N GLY A 120 -2.24 18.73 2.87
CA GLY A 120 -1.48 17.75 3.65
C GLY A 120 -0.97 18.31 4.97
N MET A 121 -0.47 19.55 4.97
CA MET A 121 -0.06 20.26 6.18
C MET A 121 -1.22 20.34 7.19
N LEU A 122 -2.41 20.77 6.74
CA LEU A 122 -3.59 20.89 7.60
C LEU A 122 -4.09 19.52 8.08
N LEU A 123 -4.22 18.56 7.16
CA LEU A 123 -4.78 17.24 7.45
C LEU A 123 -3.87 16.44 8.38
N VAL A 124 -2.58 16.31 8.08
CA VAL A 124 -1.64 15.52 8.90
C VAL A 124 -1.50 16.15 10.29
N THR A 125 -1.48 17.49 10.38
CA THR A 125 -1.49 18.18 11.67
C THR A 125 -2.75 17.89 12.46
N LEU A 126 -3.92 17.93 11.83
CA LEU A 126 -5.19 17.56 12.47
C LEU A 126 -5.15 16.12 12.98
N LEU A 127 -4.75 15.17 12.14
CA LEU A 127 -4.72 13.74 12.47
C LEU A 127 -3.77 13.45 13.64
N ASN A 128 -2.53 13.94 13.57
CA ASN A 128 -1.52 13.70 14.60
C ASN A 128 -1.81 14.45 15.89
N SER A 129 -2.32 15.69 15.81
CA SER A 129 -2.74 16.43 17.01
C SER A 129 -3.92 15.75 17.69
N SER A 130 -4.86 15.20 16.92
CA SER A 130 -5.99 14.42 17.44
C SER A 130 -5.48 13.17 18.17
N ALA A 131 -4.57 12.42 17.55
CA ALA A 131 -3.98 11.23 18.19
C ALA A 131 -3.22 11.60 19.49
N ALA A 132 -2.48 12.71 19.48
CA ALA A 132 -1.72 13.19 20.64
C ALA A 132 -2.60 13.73 21.79
N ALA A 133 -3.84 14.14 21.51
CA ALA A 133 -4.78 14.65 22.51
C ALA A 133 -5.53 13.54 23.26
N ILE A 134 -5.44 12.29 22.80
CA ILE A 134 -6.22 11.17 23.37
C ILE A 134 -5.48 10.55 24.55
N PRO A 135 -6.16 10.31 25.69
CA PRO A 135 -5.57 9.62 26.84
C PRO A 135 -5.03 8.24 26.50
N HIS A 136 -3.90 7.87 27.08
CA HIS A 136 -3.28 6.55 26.88
C HIS A 136 -4.22 5.36 27.15
N SER A 137 -5.13 5.50 28.12
CA SER A 137 -6.12 4.46 28.42
C SER A 137 -7.08 4.17 27.26
N LEU A 138 -7.41 5.17 26.45
CA LEU A 138 -8.25 5.01 25.25
C LEU A 138 -7.44 4.46 24.07
N GLN A 139 -6.18 4.87 23.91
CA GLN A 139 -5.28 4.32 22.90
C GLN A 139 -5.02 2.83 23.13
N ASP A 140 -4.83 2.40 24.38
CA ASP A 140 -4.63 0.98 24.72
C ASP A 140 -5.86 0.13 24.39
N VAL A 141 -7.06 0.65 24.65
CA VAL A 141 -8.33 -0.03 24.31
C VAL A 141 -8.48 -0.10 22.78
N ALA A 142 -8.21 1.00 22.08
CA ALA A 142 -8.28 1.04 20.62
C ALA A 142 -7.26 0.10 19.98
N GLY A 143 -6.02 0.04 20.47
CA GLY A 143 -4.99 -0.90 20.01
C GLY A 143 -5.38 -2.37 20.24
N LYS A 144 -5.98 -2.68 21.40
CA LYS A 144 -6.48 -4.04 21.72
C LYS A 144 -7.68 -4.47 20.89
N VAL A 145 -8.43 -3.55 20.30
CA VAL A 145 -9.60 -3.87 19.46
C VAL A 145 -9.26 -3.78 17.97
N LEU A 146 -8.72 -2.64 17.53
CA LEU A 146 -8.41 -2.36 16.14
C LEU A 146 -7.20 -3.15 15.63
N GLY A 147 -6.18 -3.37 16.47
CA GLY A 147 -5.00 -4.15 16.09
C GLY A 147 -5.36 -5.58 15.69
N PRO A 148 -6.04 -6.36 16.57
CA PRO A 148 -6.54 -7.68 16.21
C PRO A 148 -7.52 -7.65 15.05
N ALA A 149 -8.46 -6.70 15.01
CA ALA A 149 -9.41 -6.59 13.89
C ALA A 149 -8.73 -6.37 12.54
N ALA A 150 -7.71 -5.51 12.47
CA ALA A 150 -6.88 -5.32 11.28
C ALA A 150 -6.11 -6.60 10.93
N GLY A 151 -5.60 -7.33 11.93
CA GLY A 151 -4.98 -8.64 11.76
C GLY A 151 -5.94 -9.66 11.12
N TRP A 152 -7.20 -9.72 11.58
CA TRP A 152 -8.25 -10.56 10.97
C TRP A 152 -8.59 -10.12 9.55
N LEU A 153 -8.56 -8.82 9.26
CA LEU A 153 -8.82 -8.35 7.91
C LEU A 153 -7.66 -8.72 6.96
N LEU A 154 -6.41 -8.58 7.40
CA LEU A 154 -5.23 -8.75 6.55
C LEU A 154 -4.79 -10.20 6.37
N ASN A 155 -4.93 -11.05 7.39
CA ASN A 155 -4.33 -12.40 7.37
C ASN A 155 -5.31 -13.51 6.96
N PRO A 156 -6.56 -13.55 7.46
CA PRO A 156 -7.55 -14.49 6.94
C PRO A 156 -8.43 -13.88 5.84
N VAL A 157 -9.05 -12.73 6.07
CA VAL A 157 -10.09 -12.23 5.14
C VAL A 157 -9.52 -11.86 3.77
N MET A 158 -8.42 -11.09 3.74
CA MET A 158 -7.84 -10.64 2.48
C MET A 158 -7.32 -11.81 1.61
N PRO A 159 -6.53 -12.78 2.12
CA PRO A 159 -6.19 -13.97 1.34
C PRO A 159 -7.37 -14.73 0.79
N ILE A 160 -8.45 -14.91 1.57
CA ILE A 160 -9.66 -15.60 1.10
C ILE A 160 -10.25 -14.86 -0.10
N VAL A 161 -10.44 -13.54 0.02
CA VAL A 161 -11.01 -12.73 -1.06
C VAL A 161 -10.14 -12.77 -2.33
N PHE A 162 -8.83 -12.60 -2.18
CA PHE A 162 -7.92 -12.65 -3.34
C PHE A 162 -7.83 -14.06 -3.94
N TRP A 163 -7.91 -15.10 -3.13
CA TRP A 163 -7.89 -16.48 -3.60
C TRP A 163 -9.18 -16.82 -4.37
N MET A 164 -10.35 -16.42 -3.86
CA MET A 164 -11.62 -16.54 -4.60
C MET A 164 -11.54 -15.79 -5.93
N ALA A 165 -11.02 -14.56 -5.94
CA ALA A 165 -10.83 -13.80 -7.17
C ALA A 165 -9.88 -14.51 -8.16
N ALA A 166 -8.84 -15.19 -7.67
CA ALA A 166 -7.94 -15.97 -8.51
C ALA A 166 -8.64 -17.19 -9.14
N VAL A 167 -9.48 -17.88 -8.37
CA VAL A 167 -10.27 -19.03 -8.83
C VAL A 167 -11.30 -18.58 -9.88
N ASP A 168 -12.03 -17.50 -9.61
CA ASP A 168 -13.01 -16.91 -10.53
C ASP A 168 -12.36 -16.41 -11.83
N ALA A 169 -11.12 -15.90 -11.75
CA ALA A 169 -10.37 -15.47 -12.92
C ALA A 169 -10.03 -16.64 -13.88
N GLY A 170 -10.08 -17.90 -13.44
CA GLY A 170 -9.96 -19.08 -14.28
C GLY A 170 -8.97 -20.11 -13.75
N ARG A 171 -8.96 -21.30 -14.37
CA ARG A 171 -8.23 -22.48 -13.87
C ARG A 171 -6.73 -22.24 -13.67
N ARG A 172 -6.04 -21.59 -14.61
CA ARG A 172 -4.58 -21.34 -14.47
C ARG A 172 -4.29 -20.30 -13.39
N SER A 173 -5.08 -19.24 -13.33
CA SER A 173 -4.95 -18.18 -12.32
C SER A 173 -5.21 -18.70 -10.90
N GLY A 174 -6.25 -19.53 -10.72
CA GLY A 174 -6.53 -20.18 -9.44
C GLY A 174 -5.43 -21.14 -9.02
N MET A 175 -4.89 -21.94 -9.96
CA MET A 175 -3.78 -22.86 -9.67
C MET A 175 -2.51 -22.13 -9.24
N TRP A 176 -2.05 -21.15 -10.03
CA TRP A 176 -0.86 -20.35 -9.69
C TRP A 176 -1.07 -19.53 -8.42
N GLY A 177 -2.26 -18.94 -8.23
CA GLY A 177 -2.62 -18.20 -7.03
C GLY A 177 -2.60 -19.07 -5.76
N THR A 178 -3.06 -20.32 -5.85
CA THR A 178 -3.05 -21.26 -4.71
C THR A 178 -1.62 -21.66 -4.34
N VAL A 179 -0.82 -22.07 -5.34
CA VAL A 179 0.55 -22.55 -5.11
C VAL A 179 1.43 -21.43 -4.57
N LEU A 180 1.44 -20.27 -5.24
CA LEU A 180 2.26 -19.14 -4.81
C LEU A 180 1.72 -18.50 -3.52
N GLY A 181 0.41 -18.52 -3.30
CA GLY A 181 -0.21 -18.08 -2.05
C GLY A 181 0.25 -18.92 -0.85
N GLY A 182 0.25 -20.25 -0.98
CA GLY A 182 0.75 -21.15 0.05
C GLY A 182 2.25 -20.94 0.33
N LEU A 183 3.07 -20.83 -0.72
CA LEU A 183 4.49 -20.54 -0.58
C LEU A 183 4.73 -19.17 0.07
N ALA A 184 3.93 -18.15 -0.27
CA ALA A 184 4.01 -16.83 0.35
C ALA A 184 3.62 -16.86 1.82
N HIS A 185 2.65 -17.67 2.21
CA HIS A 185 2.32 -17.82 3.62
C HIS A 185 3.50 -18.41 4.41
N ILE A 186 4.17 -19.44 3.87
CA ILE A 186 5.33 -20.09 4.51
C ILE A 186 6.53 -19.13 4.59
N VAL A 187 6.85 -18.44 3.50
CA VAL A 187 8.03 -17.57 3.43
C VAL A 187 7.76 -16.22 4.10
N MET A 188 6.61 -15.61 3.82
CA MET A 188 6.32 -14.22 4.16
C MET A 188 5.43 -14.04 5.39
N GLY A 189 4.75 -15.10 5.84
CA GLY A 189 3.70 -15.02 6.88
C GLY A 189 2.36 -14.48 6.37
N ASN A 190 2.26 -14.16 5.07
CA ASN A 190 1.06 -13.61 4.43
C ASN A 190 0.93 -14.17 3.00
N ALA A 191 -0.26 -14.69 2.67
CA ALA A 191 -0.54 -15.32 1.37
C ALA A 191 -0.86 -14.31 0.24
N VAL A 192 -1.29 -13.08 0.56
CA VAL A 192 -1.77 -12.10 -0.44
C VAL A 192 -0.77 -11.82 -1.55
N PRO A 193 0.52 -11.52 -1.27
CA PRO A 193 1.48 -11.22 -2.33
C PRO A 193 1.65 -12.39 -3.30
N GLY A 194 1.66 -13.62 -2.79
CA GLY A 194 1.75 -14.82 -3.61
C GLY A 194 0.52 -15.05 -4.47
N ILE A 195 -0.67 -14.86 -3.92
CA ILE A 195 -1.93 -15.00 -4.68
C ILE A 195 -1.96 -13.98 -5.84
N VAL A 196 -1.63 -12.72 -5.56
CA VAL A 196 -1.64 -11.65 -6.58
C VAL A 196 -0.63 -11.94 -7.70
N LEU A 197 0.59 -12.34 -7.36
CA LEU A 197 1.60 -12.73 -8.36
C LEU A 197 1.14 -13.96 -9.17
N GLY A 198 0.47 -14.91 -8.53
CA GLY A 198 -0.13 -16.06 -9.21
C GLY A 198 -1.22 -15.70 -10.19
N ILE A 199 -2.08 -14.73 -9.85
CA ILE A 199 -3.09 -14.19 -10.79
C ILE A 199 -2.39 -13.56 -12.00
N VAL A 200 -1.37 -12.72 -11.79
CA VAL A 200 -0.66 -12.03 -12.88
C VAL A 200 0.03 -13.03 -13.82
N VAL A 201 0.69 -14.07 -13.27
CA VAL A 201 1.32 -15.12 -14.08
C VAL A 201 0.26 -15.95 -14.81
N GLY A 202 -0.80 -16.36 -14.12
CA GLY A 202 -1.88 -17.17 -14.69
C GLY A 202 -2.60 -16.46 -15.82
N LYS A 203 -3.08 -15.24 -15.59
CA LYS A 203 -3.76 -14.43 -16.61
C LYS A 203 -2.82 -14.00 -17.73
N GLY A 204 -1.59 -13.61 -17.42
CA GLY A 204 -0.62 -13.25 -18.45
C GLY A 204 -0.40 -14.38 -19.45
N VAL A 205 -0.33 -15.63 -18.98
CA VAL A 205 -0.21 -16.82 -19.82
C VAL A 205 -1.51 -17.16 -20.55
N ASP A 206 -2.68 -16.96 -19.94
CA ASP A 206 -3.97 -17.18 -20.60
C ASP A 206 -4.21 -16.19 -21.75
N ASP A 207 -3.87 -14.91 -21.57
CA ASP A 207 -4.17 -13.87 -22.55
C ASP A 207 -3.12 -13.79 -23.67
N SER A 208 -1.84 -13.95 -23.34
CA SER A 208 -0.73 -13.73 -24.30
C SER A 208 0.05 -15.00 -24.65
N GLY A 209 -0.34 -16.15 -24.08
CA GLY A 209 0.38 -17.41 -24.21
C GLY A 209 1.77 -17.41 -23.57
N TRP A 210 2.53 -18.48 -23.80
CA TRP A 210 3.92 -18.61 -23.32
C TRP A 210 4.91 -17.90 -24.25
N ASN A 211 4.90 -16.57 -24.20
CA ASN A 211 5.85 -15.72 -24.91
C ASN A 211 7.04 -15.31 -24.01
N LYS A 212 7.99 -14.55 -24.57
CA LYS A 212 9.18 -14.10 -23.84
C LYS A 212 8.82 -13.27 -22.60
N ILE A 213 7.77 -12.47 -22.65
CA ILE A 213 7.33 -11.59 -21.56
C ILE A 213 6.77 -12.44 -20.41
N THR A 214 5.81 -13.32 -20.67
CA THR A 214 5.18 -14.15 -19.64
C THR A 214 6.18 -15.12 -19.00
N ARG A 215 7.12 -15.67 -19.78
CA ARG A 215 8.25 -16.44 -19.22
C ARG A 215 9.14 -15.59 -18.32
N THR A 216 9.48 -14.38 -18.74
CA THR A 216 10.33 -13.48 -17.93
C THR A 216 9.65 -13.13 -16.60
N ILE A 217 8.34 -12.83 -16.62
CA ILE A 217 7.57 -12.57 -15.40
C ILE A 217 7.54 -13.80 -14.49
N ALA A 218 7.23 -14.99 -15.03
CA ALA A 218 7.20 -16.23 -14.25
C ALA A 218 8.57 -16.53 -13.62
N THR A 219 9.66 -16.41 -14.39
CA THR A 219 11.02 -16.61 -13.87
C THR A 219 11.38 -15.59 -12.80
N ALA A 220 11.02 -14.31 -12.99
CA ALA A 220 11.28 -13.27 -12.00
C ALA A 220 10.52 -13.55 -10.68
N VAL A 221 9.26 -13.99 -10.76
CA VAL A 221 8.48 -14.38 -9.58
C VAL A 221 9.13 -15.56 -8.86
N ILE A 222 9.53 -16.62 -9.57
CA ILE A 222 10.20 -17.78 -8.96
C ILE A 222 11.50 -17.37 -8.28
N LEU A 223 12.35 -16.58 -8.94
CA LEU A 223 13.59 -16.08 -8.37
C LEU A 223 13.34 -15.24 -7.11
N LEU A 224 12.32 -14.37 -7.14
CA LEU A 224 11.94 -13.57 -5.98
C LEU A 224 11.56 -14.44 -4.79
N PHE A 225 10.79 -15.52 -5.00
CA PHE A 225 10.41 -16.45 -3.94
C PHE A 225 11.60 -17.23 -3.39
N VAL A 226 12.47 -17.75 -4.26
CA VAL A 226 13.67 -18.49 -3.83
C VAL A 226 14.61 -17.60 -3.03
N CYS A 227 14.92 -16.41 -3.53
CA CYS A 227 15.75 -15.44 -2.81
C CYS A 227 15.11 -15.04 -1.48
N SER A 228 13.79 -14.80 -1.45
CA SER A 228 13.09 -14.44 -0.21
C SER A 228 13.09 -15.57 0.82
N ALA A 229 12.99 -16.84 0.38
CA ALA A 229 13.01 -18.00 1.26
C ALA A 229 14.38 -18.17 1.93
N ILE A 230 15.47 -18.06 1.15
CA ILE A 230 16.85 -18.14 1.65
C ILE A 230 17.13 -16.94 2.58
N LEU A 231 16.81 -15.72 2.17
CA LEU A 231 17.04 -14.54 3.03
C LEU A 231 16.22 -14.55 4.33
N ARG A 232 15.16 -15.36 4.43
CA ARG A 232 14.39 -15.51 5.66
C ARG A 232 14.76 -16.76 6.48
N GLY A 233 15.77 -17.51 6.06
CA GLY A 233 16.22 -18.70 6.79
C GLY A 233 15.22 -19.86 6.78
N VAL A 234 14.32 -19.90 5.78
CA VAL A 234 13.32 -20.99 5.63
C VAL A 234 14.02 -22.33 5.40
N ASP A 235 15.13 -22.31 4.69
CA ASP A 235 16.05 -23.43 4.49
C ASP A 235 16.65 -23.96 5.80
N LEU A 236 17.11 -23.07 6.69
CA LEU A 236 17.57 -23.47 8.03
C LEU A 236 16.46 -24.09 8.87
N GLN A 237 15.25 -23.52 8.82
CA GLN A 237 14.09 -24.05 9.55
C GLN A 237 13.65 -25.41 9.01
N ALA A 238 13.70 -25.61 7.69
CA ALA A 238 13.38 -26.88 7.04
C ALA A 238 14.40 -27.98 7.40
N LEU A 239 15.71 -27.67 7.39
CA LEU A 239 16.74 -28.63 7.79
C LEU A 239 16.61 -29.00 9.27
N LYS A 240 16.34 -28.02 10.14
CA LYS A 240 16.09 -28.24 11.57
C LYS A 240 14.83 -29.08 11.81
N SER A 241 13.73 -28.83 11.10
CA SER A 241 12.48 -29.59 11.26
C SER A 241 12.63 -31.04 10.79
N MET A 242 13.49 -31.30 9.81
CA MET A 242 13.86 -32.64 9.35
C MET A 242 14.93 -33.32 10.24
N HIS A 243 15.37 -32.68 11.32
CA HIS A 243 16.45 -33.18 12.21
C HIS A 243 17.77 -33.49 11.46
N ILE A 244 18.02 -32.81 10.35
CA ILE A 244 19.24 -32.96 9.55
C ILE A 244 20.28 -31.94 10.06
N PRO A 245 21.55 -32.36 10.29
CA PRO A 245 22.59 -31.42 10.67
C PRO A 245 22.80 -30.37 9.58
N VAL A 246 22.70 -29.09 9.96
CA VAL A 246 22.85 -27.98 9.02
C VAL A 246 24.32 -27.85 8.62
N PRO A 247 24.65 -27.83 7.31
CA PRO A 247 26.02 -27.66 6.84
C PRO A 247 26.65 -26.33 7.32
N GLY A 248 27.93 -26.35 7.69
CA GLY A 248 28.63 -25.17 8.22
C GLY A 248 28.64 -23.96 7.27
N TRP A 249 28.84 -24.19 5.97
CA TRP A 249 28.81 -23.12 4.96
C TRP A 249 27.47 -22.37 4.89
N LEU A 250 26.36 -23.08 5.15
CA LEU A 250 25.03 -22.49 5.15
C LEU A 250 24.83 -21.64 6.41
N GLN A 251 25.28 -22.13 7.58
CA GLN A 251 25.27 -21.34 8.81
C GLN A 251 26.09 -20.06 8.69
N GLU A 252 27.29 -20.13 8.10
CA GLU A 252 28.14 -18.97 7.85
C GLU A 252 27.48 -17.98 6.87
N PHE A 253 26.81 -18.46 5.83
CA PHE A 253 26.05 -17.62 4.91
C PHE A 253 24.91 -16.86 5.62
N HIS A 254 24.14 -17.52 6.49
CA HIS A 254 23.08 -16.83 7.23
C HIS A 254 23.59 -15.91 8.34
N GLN A 255 24.73 -16.24 8.95
CA GLN A 255 25.41 -15.36 9.91
C GLN A 255 25.92 -14.08 9.22
N SER A 256 26.51 -14.19 8.02
CA SER A 256 26.99 -13.03 7.26
C SER A 256 25.86 -12.12 6.78
N THR A 257 24.69 -12.68 6.47
CA THR A 257 23.50 -11.94 6.03
C THR A 257 22.62 -11.46 7.19
N LYS A 258 22.96 -11.79 8.45
CA LYS A 258 22.17 -11.52 9.66
C LYS A 258 20.73 -12.05 9.58
N THR A 259 20.53 -13.15 8.86
CA THR A 259 19.20 -13.74 8.62
C THR A 259 18.82 -14.78 9.69
N THR A 260 19.78 -15.20 10.51
CA THR A 260 19.52 -15.86 11.79
C THR A 260 19.26 -14.79 12.86
N GLY A 261 17.99 -14.66 13.27
CA GLY A 261 17.63 -13.90 14.47
C GLY A 261 18.30 -14.51 15.71
N SER A 262 18.98 -13.65 16.46
CA SER A 262 18.95 -13.67 17.93
C SER A 262 17.52 -13.45 18.41
#